data_AF-A0A6P2B8N8-F1
#
_entry.id   AF-A0A6P2B8N8-F1
#
_cell.length_a   1.000
_cell.length_b   1.000
_cell.length_c   1.000
_cell.angle_alpha   90.00
_cell.angle_beta   90.00
_cell.angle_gamma   90.00
#
_symmetry.space_group_name_H-M   'P 1'
#
loop_
_entity.id
_entity.type
_entity.pdbx_description
1 polymer ?
#
loop_
_entity_poly.entity_id
_entity_poly.type
_entity_poly.pdbx_seq_one_letter_code
_entity_poly.pdbx_strand_id
1 'polypeptide(L)'
;MEYSNLSDKNKTNYTSRLSVHVTPAMQNRLEQIAAMRDLPKAEIVRAALRAYLDEQEDLITSRKHFTKMFQRRVDYIERLVVMTFWLNVQMMHILQERVLRERYELGELLEYCVGAGIETEDGIHKLVARAVQHKTKPPRP
;
A
#
# COMPACT_ATOMS: atom_id res chain seq x y z
N MET A 1 -42.42 46.05 11.47
CA MET A 1 -42.65 44.60 11.57
C MET A 1 -41.51 43.91 10.87
N GLU A 2 -40.79 43.14 11.67
CA GLU A 2 -39.60 42.30 11.43
C GLU A 2 -39.23 41.95 9.98
N TYR A 3 -38.07 42.45 9.56
CA TYR A 3 -37.21 41.72 8.63
C TYR A 3 -36.41 40.71 9.45
N SER A 4 -36.81 39.45 9.38
CA SER A 4 -36.08 38.30 9.88
C SER A 4 -34.77 38.14 9.11
N ASN A 5 -33.69 38.73 9.64
CA ASN A 5 -32.34 38.56 9.12
C ASN A 5 -31.90 37.09 9.28
N LEU A 6 -31.99 36.38 8.17
CA LEU A 6 -31.53 35.02 7.92
C LEU A 6 -29.98 34.94 7.95
N SER A 7 -29.33 35.36 9.05
CA SER A 7 -27.86 35.46 9.13
C SER A 7 -27.24 34.77 10.36
N ASP A 8 -27.86 33.72 10.89
CA ASP A 8 -27.31 32.94 12.03
C ASP A 8 -27.10 31.45 11.69
N LYS A 9 -26.87 31.10 10.41
CA LYS A 9 -26.76 29.71 9.98
C LYS A 9 -25.36 29.08 10.00
N ASN A 10 -24.33 29.75 10.54
CA ASN A 10 -22.96 29.19 10.50
C ASN A 10 -22.04 29.54 11.69
N LYS A 11 -22.57 29.75 12.90
CA LYS A 11 -21.71 29.79 14.09
C LYS A 11 -21.39 28.36 14.51
N THR A 12 -20.34 27.77 13.93
CA THR A 12 -19.74 26.56 14.50
C THR A 12 -19.25 26.90 15.91
N ASN A 13 -19.88 26.31 16.92
CA ASN A 13 -19.48 26.50 18.33
C ASN A 13 -18.13 25.82 18.56
N TYR A 14 -17.08 26.62 18.81
CA TYR A 14 -15.75 26.13 19.12
C TYR A 14 -15.63 25.84 20.62
N THR A 15 -15.80 24.58 21.03
CA THR A 15 -15.86 24.16 22.44
C THR A 15 -14.50 23.93 23.09
N SER A 16 -13.43 23.75 22.29
CA SER A 16 -12.07 23.48 22.77
C SER A 16 -11.10 24.60 22.39
N ARG A 17 -10.23 25.00 23.32
CA ARG A 17 -9.18 26.00 23.12
C ARG A 17 -7.83 25.31 23.00
N LEU A 18 -7.16 25.55 21.87
CA LEU A 18 -5.77 25.15 21.63
C LEU A 18 -4.88 26.39 21.67
N SER A 19 -3.86 26.38 22.54
CA SER A 19 -2.83 27.42 22.62
C SER A 19 -1.49 26.84 22.19
N VAL A 20 -0.82 27.45 21.22
CA VAL A 20 0.45 26.96 20.67
C VAL A 20 1.44 28.12 20.57
N HIS A 21 2.70 27.86 20.90
CA HIS A 21 3.78 28.80 20.66
C HIS A 21 4.20 28.74 19.19
N VAL A 22 4.27 29.90 18.54
CA VAL A 22 4.69 30.04 17.15
C VAL A 22 5.96 30.88 17.07
N THR A 23 6.77 30.63 16.05
CA THR A 23 7.96 31.45 15.82
C THR A 23 7.57 32.83 15.28
N PRO A 24 8.42 33.86 15.46
CA PRO A 24 8.16 35.20 14.91
C PRO A 24 7.95 35.19 13.38
N ALA A 25 8.69 34.34 12.65
CA ALA A 25 8.53 34.19 11.21
C ALA A 25 7.15 33.64 10.81
N MET A 26 6.61 32.68 11.59
CA MET A 26 5.27 32.15 11.37
C MET A 26 4.18 33.19 11.67
N GLN A 27 4.36 33.96 12.74
CA GLN A 27 3.46 35.05 13.11
C GLN A 27 3.36 36.11 12.00
N ASN A 28 4.51 36.54 11.47
CA ASN A 28 4.57 37.52 10.38
C ASN A 28 3.87 37.00 9.11
N ARG A 29 4.08 35.73 8.75
CA ARG A 29 3.38 35.10 7.62
C ARG A 29 1.87 35.02 7.85
N LEU A 30 1.45 34.67 9.07
CA LEU A 30 0.04 34.60 9.42
C LEU A 30 -0.63 35.98 9.32
N GLU A 31 0.07 37.03 9.77
CA GLU A 31 -0.37 38.42 9.64
C GLU A 31 -0.52 38.87 8.19
N GLN A 32 0.46 38.54 7.35
CA GLN A 32 0.40 38.85 5.93
C GLN A 32 -0.79 38.17 5.25
N ILE A 33 -1.03 36.89 5.54
CA ILE A 33 -2.16 36.13 4.97
C ILE A 33 -3.49 36.67 5.50
N ALA A 34 -3.56 37.05 6.78
CA ALA A 34 -4.75 37.68 7.37
C ALA A 34 -5.08 39.01 6.69
N ALA A 35 -4.07 39.85 6.47
CA ALA A 35 -4.24 41.12 5.75
C ALA A 35 -4.67 40.92 4.30
N MET A 36 -4.15 39.90 3.60
CA MET A 36 -4.52 39.61 2.22
C MET A 36 -5.95 39.07 2.06
N ARG A 37 -6.45 38.30 3.03
CA ARG A 37 -7.76 37.64 2.95
C ARG A 37 -8.87 38.37 3.70
N ASP A 38 -8.55 39.44 4.43
CA ASP A 38 -9.46 40.17 5.33
C ASP A 38 -10.20 39.25 6.32
N LEU A 39 -9.48 38.26 6.84
CA LEU A 39 -10.01 37.27 7.79
C LEU A 39 -9.25 37.33 9.11
N PRO A 40 -9.92 37.04 10.24
CA PRO A 40 -9.25 36.96 11.52
C PRO A 40 -8.23 35.82 11.53
N LYS A 41 -7.07 36.05 12.15
CA LYS A 41 -5.97 35.07 12.26
C LYS A 41 -6.45 33.70 12.75
N ALA A 42 -7.40 33.69 13.70
CA ALA A 42 -7.97 32.47 14.25
C ALA A 42 -8.70 31.62 13.19
N GLU A 43 -9.39 32.23 12.22
CA GLU A 43 -10.07 31.49 11.15
C GLU A 43 -9.08 30.89 10.16
N ILE A 44 -8.00 31.61 9.84
CA ILE A 44 -6.93 31.09 8.97
C ILE A 44 -6.23 29.89 9.63
N VAL A 45 -5.91 30.00 10.92
CA VAL A 45 -5.32 28.88 11.67
C VAL A 45 -6.27 27.68 11.71
N ARG A 46 -7.57 27.89 11.92
CA ARG A 46 -8.56 26.80 11.89
C ARG A 46 -8.68 26.15 10.52
N ALA A 47 -8.69 26.95 9.45
CA ALA A 47 -8.77 26.43 8.08
C ALA A 47 -7.52 25.63 7.72
N ALA A 48 -6.33 26.12 8.07
CA ALA A 48 -5.07 25.42 7.87
C ALA A 48 -5.00 24.12 8.69
N LEU A 49 -5.44 24.16 9.95
CA LEU A 49 -5.48 22.96 10.80
C LEU A 49 -6.45 21.91 10.26
N ARG A 50 -7.64 22.33 9.79
CA ARG A 50 -8.61 21.42 9.16
C ARG A 50 -8.03 20.77 7.90
N ALA A 51 -7.47 21.58 6.99
CA ALA A 51 -6.87 21.08 5.76
C ALA A 51 -5.74 20.06 6.04
N TYR A 52 -4.91 20.33 7.05
CA TYR A 52 -3.85 19.39 7.46
C TYR A 52 -4.44 18.10 8.05
N LEU A 53 -5.45 18.18 8.91
CA LEU A 53 -6.09 17.00 9.48
C LEU A 53 -6.77 16.14 8.41
N ASP A 54 -7.48 16.77 7.47
CA ASP A 54 -8.13 16.08 6.34
C ASP A 54 -7.09 15.37 5.46
N GLU A 55 -5.98 16.03 5.13
CA GLU A 55 -4.87 15.44 4.38
C GLU A 55 -4.22 14.25 5.13
N GLN A 56 -4.03 14.36 6.44
CA GLN A 56 -3.50 13.25 7.24
C GLN A 56 -4.51 12.10 7.36
N GLU A 57 -5.81 12.38 7.42
CA GLU A 57 -6.86 11.36 7.44
C GLU A 57 -6.90 10.56 6.14
N ASP A 58 -6.76 11.23 4.99
CA ASP A 58 -6.63 10.58 3.68
C ASP A 58 -5.40 9.67 3.63
N LEU A 59 -4.26 10.11 4.18
CA LEU A 59 -3.04 9.29 4.25
C LEU A 59 -3.21 8.07 5.18
N ILE A 60 -3.84 8.25 6.34
CA ILE A 60 -4.09 7.17 7.30
C ILE A 60 -5.08 6.16 6.72
N THR A 61 -6.14 6.64 6.08
CA THR A 61 -7.17 5.82 5.42
C THR A 61 -6.57 5.07 4.23
N SER A 62 -5.78 5.74 3.40
CA SER A 62 -5.03 5.13 2.30
C SER A 62 -4.07 4.04 2.79
N ARG A 63 -3.30 4.29 3.86
CA ARG A 63 -2.43 3.26 4.47
C ARG A 63 -3.23 2.06 4.96
N LYS A 64 -4.35 2.26 5.64
CA LYS A 64 -5.22 1.15 6.11
C LYS A 64 -5.78 0.35 4.93
N HIS A 65 -6.24 1.02 3.87
CA HIS A 65 -6.72 0.36 2.66
C HIS A 65 -5.62 -0.39 1.93
N PHE A 66 -4.43 0.20 1.83
CA PHE A 66 -3.25 -0.43 1.24
C PHE A 66 -2.86 -1.70 2.00
N THR A 67 -2.70 -1.62 3.33
CA THR A 67 -2.35 -2.79 4.16
C THR A 67 -3.38 -3.91 4.01
N LYS A 68 -4.68 -3.56 4.00
CA LYS A 68 -5.76 -4.54 3.84
C LYS A 68 -5.76 -5.20 2.45
N MET A 69 -5.53 -4.42 1.39
CA MET A 69 -5.46 -4.94 0.02
C MET A 69 -4.20 -5.77 -0.21
N PHE A 70 -3.07 -5.36 0.37
CA PHE A 70 -1.82 -6.09 0.35
C PHE A 70 -1.98 -7.44 1.05
N GLN A 71 -2.53 -7.45 2.27
CA GLN A 71 -2.79 -8.68 3.02
C GLN A 71 -3.66 -9.65 2.22
N ARG A 72 -4.81 -9.20 1.69
CA ARG A 72 -5.68 -10.05 0.85
C ARG A 72 -4.96 -10.65 -0.35
N ARG A 73 -4.06 -9.88 -0.98
CA ARG A 73 -3.30 -10.35 -2.14
C ARG A 73 -2.26 -11.39 -1.74
N VAL A 74 -1.56 -11.17 -0.62
CA VAL A 74 -0.61 -12.15 -0.07
C VAL A 74 -1.33 -13.44 0.32
N ASP A 75 -2.44 -13.35 1.05
CA ASP A 75 -3.26 -14.51 1.44
C ASP A 75 -3.73 -15.31 0.22
N TYR A 76 -4.11 -14.62 -0.87
CA TYR A 76 -4.53 -15.27 -2.11
C TYR A 76 -3.36 -15.98 -2.81
N ILE A 77 -2.19 -15.34 -2.89
CA ILE A 77 -0.98 -15.94 -3.47
C ILE A 77 -0.54 -17.14 -2.65
N GLU A 78 -0.52 -17.03 -1.32
CA GLU A 78 -0.21 -18.14 -0.42
C GLU A 78 -1.14 -19.33 -0.67
N ARG A 79 -2.44 -19.09 -0.76
CA ARG A 79 -3.42 -20.15 -1.06
C ARG A 79 -3.16 -20.81 -2.41
N LEU A 80 -2.84 -20.03 -3.44
CA LEU A 80 -2.50 -20.56 -4.76
C LEU A 80 -1.21 -21.39 -4.75
N VAL A 81 -0.19 -20.93 -4.04
CA VAL A 81 1.08 -21.65 -3.88
C VAL A 81 0.85 -22.98 -3.18
N VAL A 82 0.10 -23.00 -2.08
CA VAL A 82 -0.24 -24.23 -1.36
C VAL A 82 -1.00 -25.21 -2.26
N MET A 83 -2.01 -24.73 -3.01
CA MET A 83 -2.76 -25.58 -3.94
C MET A 83 -1.88 -26.14 -5.06
N THR A 84 -1.03 -25.30 -5.64
CA THR A 84 -0.15 -25.68 -6.75
C THR A 84 0.90 -26.68 -6.27
N PHE A 85 1.49 -26.44 -5.10
CA PHE A 85 2.46 -27.35 -4.49
C PHE A 85 1.82 -28.71 -4.17
N TRP A 86 0.63 -28.71 -3.57
CA TRP A 86 -0.13 -29.93 -3.30
C TRP A 86 -0.39 -30.74 -4.58
N LEU A 87 -0.85 -30.10 -5.66
CA LEU A 87 -1.09 -30.76 -6.93
C LEU A 87 0.21 -31.32 -7.54
N ASN A 88 1.33 -30.60 -7.45
CA ASN A 88 2.62 -31.09 -7.95
C ASN A 88 3.11 -32.32 -7.18
N VAL A 89 3.02 -32.29 -5.85
CA VAL A 89 3.41 -33.44 -5.01
C VAL A 89 2.52 -34.64 -5.31
N GLN A 90 1.20 -34.47 -5.40
CA GLN A 90 0.27 -35.54 -5.76
C GLN A 90 0.56 -36.12 -7.14
N MET A 91 0.85 -35.26 -8.13
CA MET A 91 1.19 -35.71 -9.48
C MET A 91 2.49 -36.52 -9.50
N MET A 92 3.53 -36.04 -8.82
CA MET A 92 4.80 -36.75 -8.73
C MET A 92 4.68 -38.09 -8.00
N HIS A 93 3.90 -38.14 -6.91
CA HIS A 93 3.64 -39.37 -6.18
C HIS A 93 2.96 -40.42 -7.07
N ILE A 94 1.91 -40.02 -7.80
CA ILE A 94 1.21 -40.90 -8.74
C ILE A 94 2.14 -41.37 -9.85
N LEU A 95 2.96 -40.48 -10.43
CA LEU A 95 3.92 -40.85 -11.47
C LEU A 95 4.94 -41.87 -10.96
N GLN A 96 5.50 -41.68 -9.77
CA GLN A 96 6.47 -42.61 -9.20
C GLN A 96 5.84 -43.98 -8.92
N GLU A 97 4.68 -44.03 -8.25
CA GLU A 97 4.03 -45.30 -7.93
C GLU A 97 3.53 -46.05 -9.16
N ARG A 98 2.99 -45.35 -10.16
CA ARG A 98 2.33 -45.97 -11.32
C ARG A 98 3.27 -46.23 -12.49
N VAL A 99 4.25 -45.36 -12.72
CA VAL A 99 5.16 -45.45 -13.87
C VAL A 99 6.45 -46.15 -13.48
N LEU A 100 7.04 -45.79 -12.33
CA LEU A 100 8.34 -46.31 -11.90
C LEU A 100 8.23 -47.56 -11.00
N ARG A 101 7.04 -47.85 -10.43
CA ARG A 101 6.77 -48.98 -9.52
C ARG A 101 7.68 -49.01 -8.28
N GLU A 102 8.32 -47.89 -7.95
CA GLU A 102 9.12 -47.72 -6.75
C GLU A 102 8.26 -47.04 -5.68
N ARG A 103 8.34 -47.53 -4.44
CA ARG A 103 7.69 -46.89 -3.29
C ARG A 103 8.64 -45.83 -2.77
N TYR A 104 8.35 -44.57 -3.06
CA TYR A 104 9.06 -43.44 -2.48
C TYR A 104 8.44 -43.06 -1.14
N GLU A 105 9.28 -42.74 -0.15
CA GLU A 105 8.80 -42.12 1.07
C GLU A 105 8.41 -40.66 0.79
N LEU A 106 7.25 -40.24 1.32
CA LEU A 106 6.70 -38.89 1.11
C LEU A 106 7.68 -37.78 1.51
N GLY A 107 8.52 -38.02 2.52
CA GLY A 107 9.54 -37.07 2.98
C GLY A 107 10.60 -36.77 1.92
N GLU A 108 11.15 -37.81 1.28
CA GLU A 108 12.16 -37.67 0.22
C GLU A 108 11.57 -37.01 -1.04
N LEU A 109 10.30 -37.33 -1.35
CA LEU A 109 9.61 -36.72 -2.48
C LEU A 109 9.39 -35.21 -2.26
N LEU A 110 9.04 -34.81 -1.03
CA LEU A 110 8.86 -33.41 -0.68
C LEU A 110 10.18 -32.64 -0.79
N GLU A 111 11.28 -33.20 -0.29
CA GLU A 111 12.61 -32.60 -0.39
C GLU A 111 13.02 -32.42 -1.86
N TYR A 112 12.80 -33.45 -2.68
CA TYR A 112 13.06 -33.38 -4.12
C TYR A 112 12.19 -32.32 -4.82
N CYS A 113 10.89 -32.25 -4.52
CA CYS A 113 9.98 -31.27 -5.13
C CYS A 113 10.35 -29.83 -4.77
N VAL A 114 10.77 -29.60 -3.52
CA VAL A 114 11.24 -28.28 -3.06
C VAL A 114 12.55 -27.91 -3.76
N GLY A 115 13.52 -28.83 -3.80
CA GLY A 115 14.80 -28.61 -4.47
C GLY A 115 14.65 -28.32 -5.97
N ALA A 116 13.87 -29.14 -6.68
CA ALA A 116 13.57 -28.95 -8.09
C ALA A 116 12.83 -27.62 -8.36
N GLY A 117 11.97 -27.20 -7.44
CA GLY A 117 11.31 -25.89 -7.49
C GLY A 117 12.31 -24.74 -7.45
N ILE A 118 13.26 -24.77 -6.50
CA ILE A 118 14.30 -23.74 -6.34
C ILE A 118 15.23 -23.70 -7.57
N GLU A 119 15.65 -24.86 -8.08
CA GLU A 119 16.50 -24.93 -9.28
C GLU A 119 15.78 -24.36 -10.52
N THR A 120 14.47 -24.60 -10.64
CA THR A 120 13.64 -24.09 -11.73
C THR A 120 13.48 -22.57 -11.63
N GLU A 121 13.29 -22.02 -10.42
CA GLU A 121 13.24 -20.57 -10.17
C GLU A 121 14.54 -19.88 -10.64
N ASP A 122 15.69 -20.42 -10.22
CA ASP A 122 17.01 -19.93 -10.64
C ASP A 122 17.20 -19.99 -12.16
N GLY A 123 16.71 -21.05 -12.80
CA GLY A 123 16.71 -21.21 -14.25
C GLY A 123 15.87 -20.15 -14.96
N ILE A 124 14.66 -19.88 -14.46
CA ILE A 124 13.75 -18.86 -14.99
C ILE A 124 14.37 -17.47 -14.83
N HIS A 125 14.94 -17.15 -13.67
CA HIS A 125 15.60 -15.85 -13.46
C HIS A 125 16.77 -15.63 -14.43
N LYS A 126 17.59 -16.66 -14.67
CA LYS A 126 18.69 -16.61 -15.65
C LYS A 126 18.15 -16.42 -17.08
N LEU A 127 17.06 -17.09 -17.45
CA LEU A 127 16.41 -16.94 -18.75
C LEU A 127 15.82 -15.54 -18.96
N VAL A 128 15.12 -15.00 -17.96
CA VAL A 128 14.55 -13.65 -17.99
C VAL A 128 15.67 -12.62 -18.08
N ALA A 129 16.75 -12.76 -17.30
CA ALA A 129 17.90 -11.88 -17.38
C ALA A 129 18.54 -11.86 -18.77
N ARG A 130 18.70 -13.03 -19.41
CA ARG A 130 19.18 -13.13 -20.80
C ARG A 130 18.23 -12.49 -21.81
N ALA A 131 16.91 -12.69 -21.65
CA ALA A 131 15.91 -12.12 -22.53
C ALA A 131 15.85 -10.58 -22.44
N VAL A 132 16.02 -10.02 -21.25
CA VAL A 132 16.09 -8.56 -21.03
C VAL A 132 17.37 -7.99 -21.66
N GLN A 133 18.52 -8.65 -21.51
CA GLN A 133 19.78 -8.23 -22.15
C GLN A 133 19.75 -8.26 -23.68
N HIS A 134 18.99 -9.17 -24.28
CA HIS A 134 18.81 -9.22 -25.73
C HIS A 134 17.95 -8.05 -26.26
N LYS A 135 17.02 -7.51 -25.45
CA LYS A 135 16.20 -6.35 -25.82
C LYS A 135 16.92 -5.00 -25.67
N THR A 136 18.03 -4.93 -24.94
CA THR A 136 18.75 -3.68 -24.65
C THR A 136 20.00 -3.44 -25.50
N LYS A 137 20.34 -4.33 -26.45
CA LYS A 137 21.39 -4.02 -27.44
C LYS A 137 20.83 -3.05 -28.49
N PRO A 138 21.34 -1.82 -28.61
CA PRO A 138 20.90 -0.88 -29.65
C PRO A 138 21.31 -1.42 -31.04
N PRO A 139 20.57 -1.07 -32.11
CA PRO A 139 20.96 -1.44 -33.46
C PRO A 139 22.32 -0.83 -33.74
N ARG A 140 23.26 -1.68 -34.16
CA ARG A 140 24.63 -1.29 -34.48
C ARG A 140 24.57 -0.30 -35.66
N PRO A 141 25.29 0.84 -35.61
CA PRO A 141 25.35 1.80 -36.71
C PRO A 141 25.94 1.20 -37.98
#